data_AF-A0A3A1YB19-F1
#
_entry.id   AF-A0A3A1YB19-F1
#
_cell.length_a   1.000
_cell.length_b   1.000
_cell.length_c   1.000
_cell.angle_alpha   90.00
_cell.angle_beta   90.00
_cell.angle_gamma   90.00
#
_symmetry.space_group_name_H-M   'P 1'
#
loop_
_entity.id
_entity.type
_entity.pdbx_description
1 polymer ?
#
loop_
_entity_poly.entity_id
_entity_poly.type
_entity_poly.pdbx_seq_one_letter_code
_entity_poly.pdbx_strand_id
1 'polypeptide(L)'
;MERRLSRGNKKKFEIKNEKIILKPSMTKPKEKPKPMPKEEPNILEIYYTDEKGNRIDKEDLQLNTVVYLVIKGQNLAGKTGDLELSNAKVDFEHQGVYLENDILENYALESDYNKIELKVIKPKND
;
A
#
# COMPACT_ATOMS: atom_id res chain seq x y z
N MET A 1 -55.20 -12.55 9.35
CA MET A 1 -54.69 -11.19 9.57
C MET A 1 -53.20 -11.21 9.39
N GLU A 2 -52.72 -10.56 8.33
CA GLU A 2 -51.32 -10.14 8.18
C GLU A 2 -50.90 -9.24 9.34
N ARG A 3 -49.60 -9.23 9.67
CA ARG A 3 -48.73 -8.04 9.65
C ARG A 3 -47.26 -8.48 9.52
N ARG A 4 -46.61 -7.98 8.48
CA ARG A 4 -45.15 -7.98 8.23
C ARG A 4 -44.47 -7.00 9.18
N LEU A 5 -43.20 -7.25 9.56
CA LEU A 5 -42.09 -6.29 9.37
C LEU A 5 -40.73 -6.93 9.71
N SER A 6 -39.76 -6.57 8.87
CA SER A 6 -38.41 -7.08 8.76
C SER A 6 -37.41 -6.21 9.54
N ARG A 7 -36.24 -6.81 9.81
CA ARG A 7 -34.87 -6.25 9.84
C ARG A 7 -34.15 -6.39 11.17
N GLY A 8 -32.95 -6.97 11.09
CA GLY A 8 -31.93 -6.83 12.14
C GLY A 8 -31.10 -8.07 12.46
N ASN A 9 -30.81 -8.97 11.53
CA ASN A 9 -29.71 -9.93 11.74
C ASN A 9 -28.37 -9.18 11.71
N LYS A 10 -27.97 -8.57 12.82
CA LYS A 10 -26.58 -8.23 13.08
C LYS A 10 -25.84 -9.54 13.32
N LYS A 11 -25.38 -10.16 12.24
CA LYS A 11 -24.43 -11.27 12.33
C LYS A 11 -23.13 -10.69 12.88
N LYS A 12 -22.93 -10.92 14.18
CA LYS A 12 -21.69 -10.73 14.90
C LYS A 12 -20.61 -11.58 14.20
N PHE A 13 -19.68 -10.95 13.50
CA PHE A 13 -18.50 -11.65 13.00
C PHE A 13 -17.53 -11.80 14.17
N GLU A 14 -17.54 -13.00 14.73
CA GLU A 14 -16.55 -13.49 15.67
C GLU A 14 -15.32 -13.88 14.87
N ILE A 15 -14.27 -13.06 14.90
CA ILE A 15 -12.96 -13.43 14.36
C ILE A 15 -12.35 -14.42 15.37
N LYS A 16 -12.48 -15.72 15.08
CA LYS A 16 -11.77 -16.76 15.82
C LYS A 16 -10.30 -16.73 15.39
N ASN A 17 -9.44 -16.39 16.34
CA ASN A 17 -7.98 -16.36 16.24
C ASN A 17 -7.40 -17.50 15.38
N GLU A 18 -6.91 -17.17 14.19
CA GLU A 18 -5.98 -18.04 13.47
C GLU A 18 -4.56 -17.73 13.95
N LYS A 19 -3.95 -18.74 14.56
CA LYS A 19 -2.66 -18.66 15.25
C LYS A 19 -1.54 -18.68 14.21
N ILE A 20 -1.07 -17.50 13.78
CA ILE A 20 0.12 -17.39 12.94
C ILE A 20 1.35 -17.67 13.80
N ILE A 21 1.96 -18.86 13.64
CA ILE A 21 3.20 -19.23 14.33
C ILE A 21 4.38 -18.72 13.50
N LEU A 22 4.89 -17.54 13.86
CA LEU A 22 6.16 -17.02 13.35
C LEU A 22 7.32 -17.70 14.08
N LYS A 23 8.14 -18.49 13.37
CA LYS A 23 9.41 -19.01 13.90
C LYS A 23 10.46 -17.90 13.90
N PRO A 24 11.08 -17.54 15.03
CA PRO A 24 12.18 -16.57 15.05
C PRO A 24 13.50 -17.24 14.65
N SER A 25 14.23 -16.68 13.67
CA SER A 25 15.64 -16.98 13.46
C SER A 25 16.46 -16.28 14.55
N MET A 26 17.25 -17.04 15.30
CA MET A 26 18.07 -16.53 16.40
C MET A 26 19.47 -16.16 15.91
N THR A 27 19.94 -14.94 16.16
CA THR A 27 21.37 -14.65 16.38
C THR A 27 21.60 -13.31 17.13
N LYS A 28 21.74 -13.45 18.47
CA LYS A 28 22.50 -12.67 19.49
C LYS A 28 22.17 -11.19 19.84
N PRO A 29 22.40 -10.76 21.10
CA PRO A 29 21.49 -9.87 21.83
C PRO A 29 22.10 -8.52 22.29
N LYS A 30 21.32 -7.43 22.27
CA LYS A 30 21.47 -6.32 23.24
C LYS A 30 20.21 -5.44 23.29
N GLU A 31 19.76 -5.22 24.53
CA GLU A 31 18.63 -4.40 25.00
C GLU A 31 17.22 -4.77 24.49
N LYS A 32 16.35 -5.18 25.43
CA LYS A 32 14.91 -5.31 25.22
C LYS A 32 14.32 -3.91 25.04
N PRO A 33 13.78 -3.52 23.88
CA PRO A 33 12.86 -2.40 23.86
C PRO A 33 11.64 -2.84 24.68
N LYS A 34 11.22 -2.00 25.62
CA LYS A 34 9.88 -2.09 26.23
C LYS A 34 8.88 -2.25 25.08
N PRO A 35 7.80 -3.05 25.20
CA PRO A 35 6.76 -3.06 24.20
C PRO A 35 6.16 -1.65 24.14
N MET A 36 6.65 -0.85 23.20
CA MET A 36 5.99 0.36 22.78
C MET A 36 4.59 -0.08 22.33
N PRO A 37 3.52 0.70 22.61
CA PRO A 37 2.23 0.43 21.99
C PRO A 37 2.49 0.19 20.50
N LYS A 38 1.97 -0.91 19.94
CA LYS A 38 2.03 -1.13 18.50
C LYS A 38 1.24 0.01 17.89
N GLU A 39 1.94 1.09 17.56
CA GLU A 39 1.33 2.19 16.84
C GLU A 39 0.91 1.61 15.49
N GLU A 40 -0.39 1.72 15.21
CA GLU A 40 -0.97 1.21 13.98
C GLU A 40 -0.35 1.97 12.80
N PRO A 41 -0.04 1.28 11.69
CA PRO A 41 0.52 1.96 10.52
C PRO A 41 -0.48 2.99 10.01
N ASN A 42 -0.02 4.22 9.83
CA ASN A 42 -0.86 5.32 9.40
C ASN A 42 -0.23 6.01 8.19
N ILE A 43 -0.90 5.94 7.04
CA ILE A 43 -0.47 6.65 5.83
C ILE A 43 -1.03 8.07 5.88
N LEU A 44 -0.15 9.06 5.79
CA LEU A 44 -0.48 10.48 5.84
C LEU A 44 -0.62 11.10 4.44
N GLU A 45 0.28 10.74 3.52
CA GLU A 45 0.25 11.26 2.14
C GLU A 45 0.73 10.21 1.14
N ILE A 46 0.10 10.23 -0.04
CA ILE A 46 0.55 9.52 -1.24
C ILE A 46 0.49 10.50 -2.41
N TYR A 47 1.59 10.68 -3.13
CA TYR A 47 1.65 11.60 -4.28
C TYR A 47 2.77 11.24 -5.26
N TYR A 48 2.67 11.73 -6.51
CA TYR A 48 3.70 11.54 -7.52
C TYR A 48 4.71 12.69 -7.54
N THR A 49 5.96 12.38 -7.88
CA THR A 49 7.03 13.37 -8.08
C THR A 49 7.88 13.05 -9.30
N ASP A 50 8.54 14.07 -9.85
CA ASP A 50 9.65 13.89 -10.78
C ASP A 50 10.94 13.46 -10.06
N GLU A 51 12.01 13.23 -10.83
CA GLU A 51 13.33 12.92 -10.30
C GLU A 51 13.85 13.99 -9.32
N LYS A 52 13.54 15.26 -9.58
CA LYS A 52 13.94 16.41 -8.77
C LYS A 52 13.10 16.58 -7.51
N GLY A 53 12.05 15.78 -7.33
CA GLY A 53 11.13 15.84 -6.19
C GLY A 53 10.00 16.85 -6.33
N ASN A 54 9.79 17.44 -7.51
CA ASN A 54 8.64 18.30 -7.78
C ASN A 54 7.38 17.44 -7.88
N ARG A 55 6.28 17.88 -7.25
CA ARG A 55 5.00 17.17 -7.32
C ARG A 55 4.46 17.20 -8.74
N ILE A 56 3.95 16.07 -9.19
CA ILE A 56 3.25 15.90 -10.47
C ILE A 56 1.82 15.49 -10.16
N ASP A 57 0.85 16.18 -10.75
CA ASP A 57 -0.55 15.77 -10.67
C ASP A 57 -0.79 14.52 -11.51
N LYS A 58 -1.69 13.66 -11.03
CA LYS A 58 -1.98 12.36 -11.67
C LYS A 58 -2.44 12.51 -13.14
N GLU A 59 -3.03 13.64 -13.48
CA GLU A 59 -3.52 13.97 -14.82
C GLU A 59 -2.42 14.42 -15.79
N ASP A 60 -1.29 14.88 -15.25
CA ASP A 60 -0.12 15.43 -15.98
C ASP A 60 0.98 14.38 -16.20
N LEU A 61 0.73 13.13 -15.82
CA LEU A 61 1.66 12.03 -16.06
C LEU A 61 1.90 11.83 -17.56
N GLN A 62 3.17 11.92 -17.96
CA GLN A 62 3.56 11.81 -19.36
C GLN A 62 4.02 10.40 -19.71
N LEU A 63 3.58 9.89 -20.85
CA LEU A 63 3.98 8.57 -21.36
C LEU A 63 5.50 8.46 -21.56
N ASN A 64 6.04 7.27 -21.30
CA ASN A 64 7.45 6.94 -21.40
C ASN A 64 8.36 7.79 -20.48
N THR A 65 7.80 8.34 -19.40
CA THR A 65 8.58 9.03 -18.37
C THR A 65 8.70 8.19 -17.11
N VAL A 66 9.74 8.46 -16.32
CA VAL A 66 9.93 7.89 -14.99
C VAL A 66 9.42 8.90 -13.97
N VAL A 67 8.55 8.43 -13.09
CA VAL A 67 7.99 9.18 -11.97
C VAL A 67 8.19 8.40 -10.69
N TYR A 68 8.04 9.08 -9.56
CA TYR A 68 8.22 8.47 -8.25
C TYR A 68 6.95 8.62 -7.40
N LEU A 69 6.38 7.49 -6.98
CA LEU A 69 5.32 7.46 -5.99
C LEU A 69 5.95 7.64 -4.60
N VAL A 70 5.61 8.73 -3.94
CA VAL A 70 6.05 9.02 -2.58
C VAL A 70 4.93 8.65 -1.62
N ILE A 71 5.25 7.80 -0.64
CA ILE A 71 4.36 7.42 0.45
C ILE A 71 4.97 7.92 1.75
N LYS A 72 4.20 8.74 2.48
CA LYS A 72 4.58 9.25 3.80
C LYS A 72 3.59 8.77 4.83
N GLY A 73 4.09 8.36 5.99
CA GLY A 73 3.26 7.96 7.10
C GLY A 73 4.02 7.85 8.41
N GLN A 74 3.47 7.06 9.31
CA GLN A 74 4.03 6.72 10.60
C GLN A 74 3.90 5.21 10.82
N ASN A 75 4.94 4.61 11.39
CA ASN A 75 5.00 3.18 11.69
C ASN A 75 4.81 2.27 10.45
N LEU A 76 5.28 2.74 9.30
CA LEU A 76 5.21 2.02 8.02
C LEU A 76 6.39 1.05 7.85
N ALA A 77 7.52 1.30 8.51
CA ALA A 77 8.72 0.48 8.40
C ALA A 77 8.45 -1.01 8.71
N GLY A 78 8.83 -1.88 7.78
CA GLY A 78 8.63 -3.34 7.87
C GLY A 78 7.20 -3.80 7.65
N LYS A 79 6.30 -2.92 7.16
CA LYS A 79 4.95 -3.29 6.72
C LYS A 79 4.94 -3.63 5.25
N THR A 80 4.08 -4.55 4.87
CA THR A 80 3.81 -4.90 3.48
C THR A 80 2.37 -4.56 3.16
N GLY A 81 2.10 -4.09 1.95
CA GLY A 81 0.75 -3.81 1.50
C GLY A 81 0.67 -3.70 -0.01
N ASP A 82 -0.55 -3.81 -0.51
CA ASP A 82 -0.86 -3.62 -1.93
C ASP A 82 -1.16 -2.14 -2.16
N LEU A 83 -0.57 -1.56 -3.20
CA LEU A 83 -0.70 -0.16 -3.55
C LEU A 83 -1.47 -0.03 -4.86
N GLU A 84 -2.66 0.59 -4.79
CA GLU A 84 -3.49 0.85 -5.96
C GLU A 84 -3.12 2.19 -6.60
N LEU A 85 -2.64 2.14 -7.85
CA LEU A 85 -2.17 3.29 -8.62
C LEU A 85 -3.16 3.71 -9.72
N SER A 86 -4.23 2.92 -9.92
CA SER A 86 -5.32 3.01 -10.91
C SER A 86 -5.46 4.35 -11.60
N ASN A 87 -5.02 4.49 -12.85
CA ASN A 87 -5.17 5.72 -13.63
C ASN A 87 -5.92 5.47 -14.94
N ALA A 88 -6.90 6.31 -15.25
CA ALA A 88 -7.68 6.16 -16.48
C ALA A 88 -6.91 6.47 -17.77
N LYS A 89 -5.77 7.18 -17.69
CA LYS A 89 -5.03 7.67 -18.87
C LYS A 89 -3.74 6.91 -19.16
N VAL A 90 -3.16 6.25 -18.17
CA VAL A 90 -1.83 5.64 -18.24
C VAL A 90 -1.80 4.39 -17.39
N ASP A 91 -0.98 3.42 -17.78
CA ASP A 91 -0.64 2.29 -16.92
C ASP A 91 0.79 2.48 -16.36
N PHE A 92 1.16 1.65 -15.39
CA PHE A 92 2.48 1.69 -14.77
C PHE A 92 3.30 0.40 -14.93
N GLU A 93 4.61 0.57 -14.96
CA GLU A 93 5.61 -0.50 -14.89
C GLU A 93 6.54 -0.22 -13.70
N HIS A 94 6.80 -1.25 -12.89
CA HIS A 94 7.76 -1.20 -11.78
C HIS A 94 8.90 -2.18 -12.06
N GLN A 95 10.14 -1.70 -12.07
CA GLN A 95 11.34 -2.52 -12.32
C GLN A 95 11.27 -3.39 -13.60
N GLY A 96 10.62 -2.89 -14.66
CA GLY A 96 10.45 -3.65 -15.90
C GLY A 96 9.23 -4.59 -15.92
N VAL A 97 8.48 -4.67 -14.83
CA VAL A 97 7.28 -5.50 -14.70
C VAL A 97 6.03 -4.64 -14.80
N TYR A 98 5.14 -5.00 -15.71
CA TYR A 98 3.83 -4.36 -15.85
C TYR A 98 2.97 -4.59 -14.60
N LEU A 99 2.34 -3.51 -14.09
CA LEU A 99 1.41 -3.60 -12.97
C LEU A 99 0.00 -3.87 -13.51
N GLU A 100 -0.48 -5.09 -13.33
CA GLU A 100 -1.85 -5.45 -13.74
C GLU A 100 -2.86 -4.66 -12.90
N ASN A 101 -3.83 -4.01 -13.57
CA ASN A 101 -4.80 -3.11 -12.93
C ASN A 101 -4.16 -1.96 -12.14
N ASP A 102 -2.91 -1.59 -12.47
CA ASP A 102 -2.12 -0.61 -11.74
C ASP A 102 -1.94 -0.93 -10.25
N ILE A 103 -1.93 -2.22 -9.88
CA ILE A 103 -1.71 -2.66 -8.49
C ILE A 103 -0.27 -3.11 -8.32
N LEU A 104 0.44 -2.50 -7.36
CA LEU A 104 1.74 -2.99 -6.89
C LEU A 104 1.51 -3.84 -5.63
N GLU A 105 1.53 -5.15 -5.80
CA GLU A 105 1.24 -6.12 -4.74
C GLU A 105 2.44 -6.35 -3.80
N ASN A 106 2.15 -6.61 -2.52
CA ASN A 106 3.11 -7.03 -1.50
C ASN A 106 4.35 -6.11 -1.36
N TYR A 107 4.20 -4.81 -1.61
CA TYR A 107 5.32 -3.87 -1.51
C TYR A 107 5.75 -3.69 -0.05
N ALA A 108 7.03 -3.90 0.23
CA ALA A 108 7.60 -3.70 1.56
C ALA A 108 7.98 -2.23 1.77
N LEU A 109 7.30 -1.56 2.69
CA LEU A 109 7.62 -0.22 3.15
C LEU A 109 8.83 -0.31 4.09
N GLU A 110 9.96 0.25 3.70
CA GLU A 110 11.22 0.16 4.44
C GLU A 110 11.32 1.23 5.54
N SER A 111 10.61 2.35 5.36
CA SER A 111 10.59 3.44 6.34
C SER A 111 9.25 4.16 6.37
N ASP A 112 9.14 5.24 7.14
CA ASP A 112 7.98 6.14 7.14
C ASP A 112 7.91 7.05 5.91
N TYR A 113 9.00 7.10 5.13
CA TYR A 113 9.10 7.78 3.85
C TYR A 113 9.58 6.78 2.78
N ASN A 114 8.73 6.44 1.83
CA ASN A 114 9.09 5.53 0.73
C ASN A 114 8.96 6.28 -0.59
N LYS A 115 9.90 6.02 -1.49
CA LYS A 115 9.92 6.57 -2.84
C LYS A 115 10.06 5.40 -3.81
N ILE A 116 9.00 5.11 -4.55
CA ILE A 116 8.89 3.97 -5.47
C ILE A 116 9.04 4.51 -6.89
N GLU A 117 10.02 4.01 -7.63
CA GLU A 117 10.19 4.33 -9.04
C GLU A 117 9.15 3.60 -9.89
N LEU A 118 8.47 4.35 -10.75
CA LEU A 118 7.47 3.85 -11.68
C LEU A 118 7.73 4.44 -13.06
N LYS A 119 7.60 3.60 -14.08
CA LYS A 119 7.63 4.04 -15.47
C LYS A 119 6.21 4.15 -15.99
N VAL A 120 5.86 5.32 -16.49
CA VAL A 120 4.55 5.59 -17.09
C VAL A 120 4.55 5.02 -18.49
N ILE A 121 3.58 4.14 -18.79
CA ILE A 121 3.45 3.48 -20.07
C ILE A 121 2.05 3.72 -20.65
N LYS A 122 1.88 3.37 -21.93
CA LYS A 122 0.56 3.43 -22.57
C LYS A 122 -0.38 2.42 -21.90
N PRO A 123 -1.67 2.77 -21.72
CA PRO A 123 -2.67 1.81 -21.30
C PRO A 123 -2.65 0.57 -22.19
N LYS A 124 -2.67 -0.62 -21.60
CA LYS A 124 -2.73 -1.88 -22.36
C LYS A 124 -4.15 -2.39 -22.61
N ASN A 125 -5.12 -1.93 -21.83
CA ASN A 125 -6.53 -2.21 -22.05
C ASN A 125 -7.15 -1.06 -22.87
N ASP A 126 -7.21 -1.24 -24.19
CA ASP A 126 -8.06 -0.45 -25.11
C ASP A 126 -9.35 -1.22 -25.41
#